data_AF-A0A8H5W0H6-F1
#
_entry.id   AF-A0A8H5W0H6-F1
#
_cell.length_a   1.000
_cell.length_b   1.000
_cell.length_c   1.000
_cell.angle_alpha   90.00
_cell.angle_beta   90.00
_cell.angle_gamma   90.00
#
_symmetry.space_group_name_H-M   'P 1'
#
loop_
_entity.id
_entity.type
_entity.pdbx_description
1 polymer ?
#
loop_
_entity_poly.entity_id
_entity_poly.type
_entity_poly.pdbx_seq_one_letter_code
_entity_poly.pdbx_strand_id
1 'polypeptide(L)'
;MFPTSQSILQLLSRSLKKVPDDAQTKVGLTKETQKKDHEIPTQAAPTIPPVSSSPMPLCHSTLEALPFEIRNGILLAVDSLTDLSALIHASPTFYQQYRLDRAFWLWHCLYLELGQAYVDAYTVEQCNMPEFRLRRNREKVLLFIEDYKLRRLESTDVSWKPLDEDEILSMVSFHVSVIRLLMKHYTTWVRSNLEGLSSPNEISRTEEQRITRGLYRFQLFYNLFGPPKGFASYGGPGPLRKEEIVPLFFDLYTAWEVEEILCINVFVHAQYLSVFKQVRWDLHPSNPSFDNHNLTGAISLIHRSQDTRSIKASRIGRKRNCLDGEDILFESTNSYHQETRRENHHSDRDQAQDDREKMVSSSDSDGSPPLAWVIFWKETYSNLFGNFIPESLRQ
;
A
#
# COMPACT_ATOMS: atom_id res chain seq x y z
N MET A 1 -3.40 -22.65 -5.78
CA MET A 1 -4.05 -21.69 -6.70
C MET A 1 -4.39 -20.46 -5.87
N PHE A 2 -3.54 -19.43 -5.92
CA PHE A 2 -3.65 -18.26 -5.04
C PHE A 2 -4.84 -17.37 -5.45
N PRO A 3 -5.64 -16.85 -4.51
CA PRO A 3 -6.73 -15.94 -4.83
C PRO A 3 -6.16 -14.62 -5.38
N THR A 4 -6.81 -14.05 -6.39
CA THR A 4 -6.44 -12.76 -6.98
C THR A 4 -6.76 -11.61 -6.01
N SER A 5 -6.02 -10.50 -6.07
CA SER A 5 -6.25 -9.31 -5.22
C SER A 5 -7.68 -8.75 -5.30
N GLN A 6 -8.40 -9.03 -6.40
CA GLN A 6 -9.82 -8.71 -6.57
C GLN A 6 -10.74 -9.59 -5.71
N SER A 7 -10.39 -10.87 -5.51
CA SER A 7 -11.09 -11.74 -4.56
C SER A 7 -10.90 -11.24 -3.12
N ILE A 8 -9.70 -10.82 -2.73
CA ILE A 8 -9.45 -10.27 -1.38
C ILE A 8 -10.31 -9.04 -1.11
N LEU A 9 -10.42 -8.10 -2.06
CA LEU A 9 -11.26 -6.90 -1.90
C LEU A 9 -12.76 -7.20 -1.93
N GLN A 10 -13.23 -8.09 -2.80
CA GLN A 10 -14.64 -8.52 -2.82
C GLN A 10 -15.01 -9.36 -1.58
N LEU A 11 -14.05 -10.07 -0.98
CA LEU A 11 -14.22 -10.87 0.22
C LEU A 11 -14.24 -9.99 1.48
N LEU A 12 -13.33 -9.02 1.58
CA LEU A 12 -13.37 -8.01 2.64
C LEU A 12 -14.62 -7.13 2.52
N SER A 13 -15.07 -6.77 1.30
CA SER A 13 -16.30 -5.99 1.09
C SER A 13 -17.60 -6.75 1.35
N ARG A 14 -17.62 -8.09 1.23
CA ARG A 14 -18.80 -8.91 1.54
C ARG A 14 -19.02 -9.04 3.06
N SER A 15 -17.95 -9.01 3.85
CA SER A 15 -18.02 -8.90 5.33
C SER A 15 -18.35 -7.47 5.82
N LEU A 16 -18.48 -6.50 4.92
CA LEU A 16 -18.71 -5.07 5.21
C LEU A 16 -20.17 -4.59 5.04
N LYS A 17 -21.13 -5.47 4.68
CA LYS A 17 -22.55 -5.07 4.62
C LYS A 17 -23.24 -5.27 5.98
N LYS A 18 -23.62 -4.15 6.62
CA LYS A 18 -24.57 -4.12 7.75
C LYS A 18 -25.91 -4.74 7.33
N VAL A 19 -26.40 -5.70 8.12
CA VAL A 19 -27.84 -6.05 8.19
C VAL A 19 -28.46 -5.13 9.26
N PRO A 20 -29.68 -4.59 9.07
CA PRO A 20 -30.28 -3.66 10.04
C PRO A 20 -30.70 -4.39 11.33
N ASP A 21 -30.42 -3.76 12.47
CA ASP A 21 -31.05 -4.07 13.75
C ASP A 21 -32.54 -3.72 13.68
N ASP A 22 -33.40 -4.71 13.88
CA ASP A 22 -34.78 -4.50 14.31
C ASP A 22 -35.20 -5.69 15.19
N ALA A 23 -35.14 -5.50 16.50
CA ALA A 23 -36.04 -6.13 17.47
C ALA A 23 -35.92 -5.41 18.82
N GLN A 24 -36.58 -4.25 18.93
CA GLN A 24 -36.93 -3.68 20.22
C GLN A 24 -38.01 -4.53 20.91
N THR A 25 -37.63 -5.00 22.08
CA THR A 25 -38.40 -5.34 23.28
C THR A 25 -39.82 -4.76 23.33
N LYS A 26 -40.83 -5.63 23.51
CA LYS A 26 -42.09 -5.27 24.17
C LYS A 26 -42.31 -6.17 25.39
N VAL A 27 -42.36 -5.49 26.53
CA VAL A 27 -42.71 -5.98 27.86
C VAL A 27 -44.18 -6.41 27.91
N GLY A 28 -44.45 -7.52 28.57
CA GLY A 28 -45.80 -8.00 28.91
C GLY A 28 -45.77 -8.84 30.19
N LEU A 29 -46.03 -8.19 31.32
CA LEU A 29 -46.25 -8.77 32.64
C LEU A 29 -47.58 -9.54 32.67
N THR A 30 -47.66 -10.76 33.24
CA THR A 30 -48.66 -11.14 34.29
C THR A 30 -48.62 -12.63 34.70
N LYS A 31 -48.52 -12.81 36.03
CA LYS A 31 -49.25 -13.72 36.95
C LYS A 31 -49.01 -15.24 36.98
N GLU A 32 -48.50 -15.65 38.16
CA GLU A 32 -48.94 -16.73 39.08
C GLU A 32 -49.68 -17.95 38.51
N THR A 33 -49.26 -19.17 38.91
CA THR A 33 -50.00 -20.05 39.86
C THR A 33 -49.12 -21.24 40.30
N GLN A 34 -49.26 -21.61 41.57
CA GLN A 34 -48.63 -22.70 42.34
C GLN A 34 -48.94 -24.12 41.80
N LYS A 35 -48.10 -25.13 42.14
CA LYS A 35 -48.37 -26.16 43.20
C LYS A 35 -47.73 -27.57 42.94
N LYS A 36 -46.98 -28.04 43.95
CA LYS A 36 -46.80 -29.42 44.51
C LYS A 36 -45.94 -30.52 43.85
N ASP A 37 -44.83 -30.82 44.54
CA ASP A 37 -44.45 -32.08 45.25
C ASP A 37 -44.88 -33.46 44.73
N HIS A 38 -43.89 -34.35 44.49
CA HIS A 38 -43.64 -35.63 45.22
C HIS A 38 -42.54 -36.45 44.51
N GLU A 39 -41.41 -36.68 45.18
CA GLU A 39 -41.00 -37.92 45.87
C GLU A 39 -40.48 -39.07 44.99
N ILE A 40 -39.25 -39.48 45.31
CA ILE A 40 -38.46 -40.60 44.77
C ILE A 40 -38.92 -41.90 45.45
N PRO A 41 -38.83 -43.06 44.76
CA PRO A 41 -38.00 -44.12 45.34
C PRO A 41 -37.12 -44.89 44.33
N THR A 42 -35.87 -45.02 44.76
CA THR A 42 -34.79 -45.98 44.52
C THR A 42 -35.10 -47.38 43.93
N GLN A 43 -34.10 -47.85 43.14
CA GLN A 43 -33.56 -49.22 42.95
C GLN A 43 -33.92 -50.03 41.68
N ALA A 44 -32.91 -50.24 40.82
CA ALA A 44 -32.25 -51.54 40.55
C ALA A 44 -31.62 -51.57 39.13
N ALA A 45 -30.31 -51.89 39.07
CA ALA A 45 -29.59 -52.22 37.82
C ALA A 45 -30.07 -53.59 37.26
N PRO A 46 -29.86 -53.91 35.96
CA PRO A 46 -28.60 -54.61 35.64
C PRO A 46 -28.06 -54.43 34.19
N THR A 47 -26.78 -54.84 34.06
CA THR A 47 -26.12 -55.43 32.87
C THR A 47 -25.48 -54.50 31.83
N ILE A 48 -24.14 -54.47 31.90
CA ILE A 48 -23.19 -53.98 30.89
C ILE A 48 -23.03 -55.04 29.78
N PRO A 49 -23.07 -54.69 28.49
CA PRO A 49 -22.41 -55.44 27.43
C PRO A 49 -21.05 -54.81 27.05
N PRO A 50 -20.12 -55.60 26.46
CA PRO A 50 -18.70 -55.32 26.48
C PRO A 50 -18.26 -54.25 25.50
N VAL A 51 -17.18 -53.58 25.93
CA VAL A 51 -16.31 -52.65 25.21
C VAL A 51 -16.06 -53.10 23.76
N SER A 52 -16.63 -52.37 22.81
CA SER A 52 -16.10 -52.28 21.45
C SER A 52 -15.17 -51.07 21.42
N SER A 53 -13.87 -51.32 21.58
CA SER A 53 -12.82 -50.33 21.41
C SER A 53 -12.71 -49.97 19.93
N SER A 54 -13.56 -49.05 19.49
CA SER A 54 -13.29 -48.24 18.31
C SER A 54 -12.04 -47.39 18.62
N PRO A 55 -11.04 -47.31 17.73
CA PRO A 55 -9.96 -46.36 17.91
C PRO A 55 -10.59 -44.97 17.95
N MET A 56 -10.44 -44.26 19.08
CA MET A 56 -10.74 -42.83 19.11
C MET A 56 -10.01 -42.21 17.91
N PRO A 57 -10.71 -41.48 17.02
CA PRO A 57 -9.99 -40.62 16.09
C PRO A 57 -9.15 -39.73 16.99
N LEU A 58 -7.84 -39.71 16.79
CA LEU A 58 -6.99 -38.70 17.40
C LEU A 58 -7.66 -37.37 17.10
N CYS A 59 -8.27 -36.77 18.12
CA CYS A 59 -8.90 -35.48 18.01
C CYS A 59 -7.73 -34.52 17.92
N HIS A 60 -7.26 -34.28 16.69
CA HIS A 60 -6.31 -33.24 16.40
C HIS A 60 -6.84 -31.99 17.11
N SER A 61 -6.10 -31.50 18.09
CA SER A 61 -6.43 -30.28 18.82
C SER A 61 -6.70 -29.20 17.78
N THR A 62 -7.97 -28.88 17.54
CA THR A 62 -8.30 -27.82 16.60
C THR A 62 -7.78 -26.53 17.20
N LEU A 63 -7.16 -25.67 16.39
CA LEU A 63 -6.69 -24.34 16.82
C LEU A 63 -7.79 -23.54 17.55
N GLU A 64 -9.04 -23.89 17.29
CA GLU A 64 -10.26 -23.34 17.89
C GLU A 64 -10.45 -23.73 19.36
N ALA A 65 -9.96 -24.89 19.79
CA ALA A 65 -10.04 -25.36 21.18
C ALA A 65 -9.00 -24.71 22.11
N LEU A 66 -8.07 -23.92 21.56
CA LEU A 66 -7.05 -23.21 22.33
C LEU A 66 -7.70 -22.11 23.20
N PRO A 67 -7.15 -21.82 24.39
CA PRO A 67 -7.57 -20.68 25.21
C PRO A 67 -7.50 -19.36 24.44
N PHE A 68 -8.33 -18.39 24.84
CA PHE A 68 -8.42 -17.09 24.18
C PHE A 68 -7.05 -16.40 24.07
N GLU A 69 -6.24 -16.49 25.11
CA GLU A 69 -4.91 -15.88 25.19
C GLU A 69 -3.95 -16.46 24.15
N ILE A 70 -4.02 -17.77 23.92
CA ILE A 70 -3.18 -18.45 22.93
C ILE A 70 -3.64 -18.10 21.51
N ARG A 71 -4.96 -18.06 21.28
CA ARG A 71 -5.51 -17.60 19.99
C ARG A 71 -5.16 -16.13 19.72
N ASN A 72 -5.16 -15.29 20.76
CA ASN A 72 -4.74 -13.90 20.66
C ASN A 72 -3.24 -13.79 20.32
N GLY A 73 -2.41 -14.63 20.95
CA GLY A 73 -0.99 -14.73 20.61
C GLY A 73 -0.75 -15.16 19.16
N ILE A 74 -1.56 -16.10 18.65
CA ILE A 74 -1.51 -16.50 17.23
C ILE A 74 -1.88 -15.33 16.33
N LEU A 75 -2.95 -14.58 16.63
CA LEU A 75 -3.35 -13.40 15.84
C LEU A 75 -2.29 -12.29 15.87
N LEU A 76 -1.63 -12.07 17.00
CA LEU A 76 -0.53 -11.09 17.11
C LEU A 76 0.70 -11.51 16.31
N ALA A 77 0.93 -12.82 16.15
CA ALA A 77 2.04 -13.35 15.36
C ALA A 77 1.78 -13.30 13.84
N VAL A 78 0.55 -13.00 13.41
CA VAL A 78 0.25 -12.74 12.00
C VAL A 78 0.83 -11.37 11.62
N ASP A 79 1.75 -11.37 10.66
CA ASP A 79 2.47 -10.19 10.21
C ASP A 79 2.00 -9.66 8.84
N SER A 80 1.04 -10.35 8.21
CA SER A 80 0.52 -9.96 6.91
C SER A 80 -1.02 -9.95 6.83
N LEU A 81 -1.58 -9.01 6.07
CA LEU A 81 -3.00 -8.91 5.72
C LEU A 81 -3.48 -10.15 4.94
N THR A 82 -2.56 -10.80 4.20
CA THR A 82 -2.88 -12.01 3.44
C THR A 82 -3.12 -13.19 4.39
N ASP A 83 -2.23 -13.37 5.37
CA ASP A 83 -2.31 -14.45 6.36
C ASP A 83 -3.44 -14.19 7.36
N LEU A 84 -3.68 -12.92 7.73
CA LEU A 84 -4.85 -12.54 8.52
C LEU A 84 -6.13 -12.94 7.79
N SER A 85 -6.24 -12.60 6.51
CA SER A 85 -7.39 -12.98 5.68
C SER A 85 -7.54 -14.50 5.60
N ALA A 86 -6.46 -15.24 5.36
CA ALA A 86 -6.50 -16.70 5.30
C ALA A 86 -6.97 -17.32 6.63
N LEU A 87 -6.45 -16.83 7.77
CA LEU A 87 -6.78 -17.33 9.10
C LEU A 87 -8.25 -17.11 9.47
N ILE A 88 -8.76 -15.89 9.26
CA ILE A 88 -10.17 -15.58 9.57
C ILE A 88 -11.14 -16.31 8.64
N HIS A 89 -10.71 -16.67 7.43
CA HIS A 89 -11.52 -17.48 6.51
C HIS A 89 -11.46 -18.97 6.85
N ALA A 90 -10.34 -19.46 7.38
CA ALA A 90 -10.15 -20.85 7.74
C ALA A 90 -10.85 -21.24 9.06
N SER A 91 -11.09 -20.27 9.97
CA SER A 91 -11.69 -20.55 11.27
C SER A 91 -12.73 -19.52 11.70
N PRO A 92 -13.99 -19.94 11.97
CA PRO A 92 -15.02 -19.09 12.54
C PRO A 92 -14.65 -18.51 13.92
N THR A 93 -13.88 -19.23 14.73
CA THR A 93 -13.44 -18.76 16.05
C THR A 93 -12.48 -17.59 15.92
N PHE A 94 -11.50 -17.68 15.01
CA PHE A 94 -10.61 -16.56 14.72
C PHE A 94 -11.35 -15.39 14.09
N TYR A 95 -12.33 -15.65 13.23
CA TYR A 95 -13.19 -14.59 12.70
C TYR A 95 -13.99 -13.86 13.79
N GLN A 96 -14.54 -14.58 14.77
CA GLN A 96 -15.24 -13.97 15.90
C GLN A 96 -14.31 -13.07 16.73
N GLN A 97 -13.09 -13.53 17.01
CA GLN A 97 -12.10 -12.75 17.75
C GLN A 97 -11.62 -11.53 16.96
N TYR A 98 -11.38 -11.68 15.66
CA TYR A 98 -11.09 -10.57 14.75
C TYR A 98 -12.19 -9.50 14.76
N ARG A 99 -13.46 -9.92 14.79
CA ARG A 99 -14.60 -8.99 14.79
C ARG A 99 -14.72 -8.16 16.07
N LEU A 100 -14.15 -8.59 17.19
CA LEU A 100 -14.21 -7.82 18.44
C LEU A 100 -13.43 -6.52 18.34
N ASP A 101 -12.31 -6.52 17.60
CA ASP A 101 -11.50 -5.33 17.37
C ASP A 101 -10.85 -5.39 15.99
N ARG A 102 -11.68 -5.30 14.97
CA ARG A 102 -11.24 -5.41 13.57
C ARG A 102 -10.25 -4.32 13.19
N ALA A 103 -10.46 -3.10 13.68
CA ALA A 103 -9.60 -1.96 13.39
C ALA A 103 -8.16 -2.23 13.87
N PHE A 104 -8.02 -2.73 15.10
CA PHE A 104 -6.73 -3.11 15.66
C PHE A 104 -6.01 -4.16 14.80
N TRP A 105 -6.67 -5.27 14.45
CA TRP A 105 -6.00 -6.35 13.70
C TRP A 105 -5.59 -5.94 12.29
N LEU A 106 -6.43 -5.16 11.62
CA LEU A 106 -6.12 -4.60 10.30
C LEU A 106 -4.94 -3.64 10.36
N TRP A 107 -4.93 -2.76 11.36
CA TRP A 107 -3.84 -1.82 11.58
C TRP A 107 -2.53 -2.53 11.95
N HIS A 108 -2.58 -3.52 12.85
CA HIS A 108 -1.44 -4.32 13.26
C HIS A 108 -0.73 -4.95 12.06
N CYS A 109 -1.48 -5.65 11.21
CA CYS A 109 -0.90 -6.29 10.01
C CYS A 109 -0.41 -5.26 9.00
N LEU A 110 -1.17 -4.19 8.76
CA LEU A 110 -0.74 -3.13 7.83
C LEU A 110 0.55 -2.45 8.31
N TYR A 111 0.66 -2.16 9.60
CA TYR A 111 1.83 -1.52 10.19
C TYR A 111 3.07 -2.41 10.04
N LEU A 112 2.95 -3.71 10.30
CA LEU A 112 4.05 -4.66 10.15
C LEU A 112 4.53 -4.80 8.70
N GLU A 113 3.61 -4.76 7.73
CA GLU A 113 3.95 -4.78 6.31
C GLU A 113 4.62 -3.48 5.84
N LEU A 114 4.08 -2.34 6.27
CA LEU A 114 4.60 -1.02 5.87
C LEU A 114 5.96 -0.74 6.48
N GLY A 115 6.25 -1.22 7.68
CA GLY A 115 7.48 -0.91 8.41
C GLY A 115 7.69 0.61 8.48
N GLN A 116 8.86 1.09 8.06
CA GLN A 116 9.19 2.52 8.08
C GLN A 116 8.36 3.37 7.11
N ALA A 117 7.70 2.77 6.12
CA ALA A 117 6.83 3.48 5.18
C ALA A 117 5.48 3.89 5.81
N TYR A 118 5.20 3.55 7.08
CA TYR A 118 3.91 3.88 7.70
C TYR A 118 3.64 5.39 7.74
N VAL A 119 4.65 6.22 8.02
CA VAL A 119 4.52 7.69 8.04
C VAL A 119 4.10 8.19 6.66
N ASP A 120 4.68 7.62 5.60
CA ASP A 120 4.38 7.97 4.22
C ASP A 120 2.96 7.53 3.86
N ALA A 121 2.56 6.31 4.24
CA ALA A 121 1.22 5.79 4.01
C ALA A 121 0.12 6.59 4.72
N TYR A 122 0.33 6.91 5.99
CA TYR A 122 -0.58 7.76 6.77
C TYR A 122 -0.69 9.15 6.15
N THR A 123 0.44 9.76 5.79
CA THR A 123 0.46 11.09 5.18
C THR A 123 -0.24 11.08 3.80
N VAL A 124 -0.12 9.99 3.03
CA VAL A 124 -0.87 9.79 1.79
C VAL A 124 -2.38 9.75 2.04
N GLU A 125 -2.84 9.13 3.13
CA GLU A 125 -4.26 9.15 3.50
C GLU A 125 -4.72 10.58 3.86
N GLN A 126 -3.96 11.28 4.69
CA GLN A 126 -4.28 12.64 5.13
C GLN A 126 -4.35 13.64 3.96
N CYS A 127 -3.38 13.61 3.03
CA CYS A 127 -3.44 14.46 1.84
C CYS A 127 -4.49 14.00 0.82
N ASN A 128 -5.13 12.84 1.05
CA ASN A 128 -6.24 12.36 0.25
C ASN A 128 -7.62 12.72 0.83
N MET A 129 -7.67 13.34 2.01
CA MET A 129 -8.92 13.83 2.59
C MET A 129 -9.52 14.96 1.73
N PRO A 130 -10.86 15.02 1.56
CA PRO A 130 -11.52 16.04 0.74
C PRO A 130 -11.14 17.47 1.13
N GLU A 131 -10.97 17.73 2.42
CA GLU A 131 -10.64 19.03 3.03
C GLU A 131 -9.33 19.58 2.48
N PHE A 132 -8.30 18.72 2.39
CA PHE A 132 -7.02 19.07 1.80
C PHE A 132 -7.12 19.10 0.28
N ARG A 133 -7.64 18.04 -0.34
CA ARG A 133 -7.64 17.87 -1.81
C ARG A 133 -8.38 18.96 -2.56
N LEU A 134 -9.52 19.41 -2.05
CA LEU A 134 -10.38 20.39 -2.75
C LEU A 134 -9.93 21.82 -2.51
N ARG A 135 -9.17 22.08 -1.45
CA ARG A 135 -8.78 23.43 -1.03
C ARG A 135 -7.26 23.61 -1.01
N ARG A 136 -6.53 22.80 -1.76
CA ARG A 136 -5.07 22.80 -1.83
C ARG A 136 -4.57 24.08 -2.49
N ASN A 137 -3.76 24.85 -1.77
CA ASN A 137 -3.07 26.05 -2.24
C ASN A 137 -1.62 26.03 -1.70
N ARG A 138 -0.84 27.06 -2.03
CA ARG A 138 0.56 27.18 -1.60
C ARG A 138 0.71 27.06 -0.10
N GLU A 139 -0.02 27.87 0.67
CA GLU A 139 0.14 27.97 2.13
C GLU A 139 -0.17 26.64 2.82
N LYS A 140 -1.24 25.96 2.39
CA LYS A 140 -1.59 24.65 2.95
C LYS A 140 -0.60 23.56 2.57
N VAL A 141 -0.03 23.61 1.36
CA VAL A 141 1.02 22.66 0.97
C VAL A 141 2.26 22.87 1.83
N LEU A 142 2.66 24.11 2.08
CA LEU A 142 3.80 24.42 2.97
C LEU A 142 3.55 23.93 4.40
N LEU A 143 2.39 24.26 4.99
CA LEU A 143 2.03 23.78 6.33
C LEU A 143 2.01 22.25 6.39
N PHE A 144 1.45 21.60 5.37
CA PHE A 144 1.37 20.15 5.32
C PHE A 144 2.76 19.50 5.20
N ILE A 145 3.67 20.12 4.44
CA ILE A 145 5.06 19.67 4.34
C ILE A 145 5.75 19.78 5.70
N GLU A 146 5.61 20.90 6.42
CA GLU A 146 6.18 21.05 7.76
C GLU A 146 5.64 20.00 8.74
N ASP A 147 4.32 19.77 8.75
CA ASP A 147 3.71 18.71 9.55
C ASP A 147 4.26 17.31 9.20
N TYR A 148 4.52 17.06 7.92
CA TYR A 148 5.11 15.81 7.46
C TYR A 148 6.59 15.68 7.88
N LYS A 149 7.36 16.78 7.82
CA LYS A 149 8.75 16.82 8.32
C LYS A 149 8.81 16.46 9.80
N LEU A 150 7.95 17.08 10.62
CA LEU A 150 7.87 16.79 12.05
C LEU A 150 7.53 15.32 12.30
N ARG A 151 6.54 14.75 11.61
CA ARG A 151 6.18 13.32 11.75
C ARG A 151 7.31 12.37 11.39
N ARG A 152 8.14 12.70 10.38
CA ARG A 152 9.31 11.88 10.03
C ARG A 152 10.37 11.93 11.12
N LEU A 153 10.62 13.11 11.70
CA LEU A 153 11.58 13.30 12.79
C LEU A 153 11.12 12.64 14.10
N GLU A 154 9.82 12.74 14.41
CA GLU A 154 9.20 12.18 15.62
C GLU A 154 8.97 10.67 15.54
N SER A 155 9.12 10.04 14.37
CA SER A 155 8.82 8.62 14.14
C SER A 155 9.64 7.63 14.99
N THR A 156 10.60 8.12 15.78
CA THR A 156 11.33 7.33 16.78
C THR A 156 10.52 7.03 18.03
N ASP A 157 9.49 7.83 18.36
CA ASP A 157 8.57 7.60 19.48
C ASP A 157 7.15 7.44 18.92
N VAL A 158 6.65 6.20 18.89
CA VAL A 158 5.30 5.89 18.39
C VAL A 158 4.25 6.46 19.35
N SER A 159 3.94 7.74 19.18
CA SER A 159 2.71 8.33 19.69
C SER A 159 1.57 7.78 18.83
N TRP A 160 0.99 6.67 19.30
CA TRP A 160 -0.21 6.06 18.73
C TRP A 160 -1.35 7.05 18.84
N LYS A 161 -1.53 7.93 17.84
CA LYS A 161 -2.83 8.54 17.65
C LYS A 161 -3.74 7.43 17.13
N PRO A 162 -4.82 7.06 17.85
CA PRO A 162 -5.75 6.07 17.35
C PRO A 162 -6.32 6.61 16.04
N LEU A 163 -6.06 5.90 14.94
CA LEU A 163 -6.74 6.14 13.68
C LEU A 163 -8.19 5.74 13.86
N ASP A 164 -9.10 6.51 13.26
CA ASP A 164 -10.49 6.08 13.17
C ASP A 164 -10.58 4.80 12.33
N GLU A 165 -11.59 3.97 12.61
CA GLU A 165 -11.76 2.71 11.87
C GLU A 165 -11.88 2.95 10.36
N ASP A 166 -12.58 4.00 9.94
CA ASP A 166 -12.75 4.32 8.51
C ASP A 166 -11.41 4.71 7.84
N GLU A 167 -10.52 5.37 8.57
CA GLU A 167 -9.17 5.72 8.09
C GLU A 167 -8.32 4.45 7.89
N ILE A 168 -8.32 3.54 8.88
CA ILE A 168 -7.60 2.26 8.79
C ILE A 168 -8.11 1.46 7.58
N LEU A 169 -9.43 1.36 7.40
CA LEU A 169 -10.02 0.65 6.28
C LEU A 169 -9.65 1.28 4.94
N SER A 170 -9.64 2.61 4.86
CA SER A 170 -9.23 3.35 3.67
C SER A 170 -7.76 3.06 3.33
N MET A 171 -6.88 3.08 4.33
CA MET A 171 -5.46 2.77 4.17
C MET A 171 -5.22 1.34 3.73
N VAL A 172 -5.86 0.35 4.39
CA VAL A 172 -5.77 -1.07 4.02
C VAL A 172 -6.29 -1.29 2.61
N SER A 173 -7.45 -0.70 2.28
CA SER A 173 -8.04 -0.80 0.95
C SER A 173 -7.08 -0.25 -0.11
N PHE A 174 -6.49 0.93 0.13
CA PHE A 174 -5.52 1.51 -0.79
C PHE A 174 -4.25 0.66 -0.91
N HIS A 175 -3.71 0.17 0.21
CA HIS A 175 -2.52 -0.68 0.22
C HIS A 175 -2.72 -1.96 -0.60
N VAL A 176 -3.81 -2.69 -0.31
CA VAL A 176 -4.10 -3.98 -0.97
C VAL A 176 -4.50 -3.80 -2.43
N SER A 177 -5.34 -2.80 -2.74
CA SER A 177 -5.90 -2.63 -4.09
C SER A 177 -4.95 -1.95 -5.07
N VAL A 178 -4.10 -1.04 -4.57
CA VAL A 178 -3.23 -0.20 -5.40
C VAL A 178 -1.77 -0.54 -5.20
N ILE A 179 -1.26 -0.37 -3.98
CA ILE A 179 0.19 -0.43 -3.72
C ILE A 179 0.74 -1.83 -4.01
N ARG A 180 0.16 -2.87 -3.42
CA ARG A 180 0.59 -4.26 -3.67
C ARG A 180 0.48 -4.66 -5.14
N LEU A 181 -0.58 -4.22 -5.82
CA LEU A 181 -0.75 -4.56 -7.22
C LEU A 181 0.31 -3.86 -8.09
N LEU A 182 0.56 -2.58 -7.86
CA LEU A 182 1.60 -1.85 -8.58
C LEU A 182 3.00 -2.37 -8.28
N MET A 183 3.27 -2.75 -7.04
CA MET A 183 4.52 -3.42 -6.66
C MET A 183 4.71 -4.69 -7.49
N LYS A 184 3.69 -5.56 -7.57
CA LYS A 184 3.75 -6.76 -8.41
C LYS A 184 4.03 -6.44 -9.88
N HIS A 185 3.37 -5.41 -10.43
CA HIS A 185 3.61 -4.99 -11.82
C HIS A 185 5.00 -4.40 -12.01
N TYR A 186 5.48 -3.60 -11.07
CA TYR A 186 6.82 -3.03 -11.06
C TYR A 186 7.88 -4.14 -11.04
N THR A 187 7.79 -5.09 -10.11
CA THR A 187 8.71 -6.23 -10.02
C THR A 187 8.68 -7.09 -11.29
N THR A 188 7.51 -7.25 -11.91
CA THR A 188 7.40 -7.96 -13.20
C THR A 188 8.09 -7.19 -14.32
N TRP A 189 7.84 -5.88 -14.41
CA TRP A 189 8.43 -5.00 -15.42
C TRP A 189 9.96 -4.94 -15.31
N VAL A 190 10.49 -4.72 -14.09
CA VAL A 190 11.94 -4.75 -13.85
C VAL A 190 12.54 -6.11 -14.25
N ARG A 191 11.88 -7.23 -13.88
CA ARG A 191 12.38 -8.57 -14.25
C ARG A 191 12.46 -8.76 -15.77
N SER A 192 11.50 -8.25 -16.53
CA SER A 192 11.54 -8.28 -18.00
C SER A 192 12.67 -7.43 -18.58
N ASN A 193 13.03 -6.32 -17.93
CA ASN A 193 14.16 -5.49 -18.38
C ASN A 193 15.52 -6.09 -18.01
N LEU A 194 15.57 -6.99 -17.02
CA LEU A 194 16.77 -7.71 -16.59
C LEU A 194 16.98 -9.05 -17.32
N GLU A 195 16.20 -9.34 -18.37
CA GLU A 195 16.31 -10.58 -19.15
C GLU A 195 17.76 -10.82 -19.62
N GLY A 196 18.34 -11.95 -19.19
CA GLY A 196 19.74 -12.32 -19.45
C GLY A 196 20.65 -12.31 -18.22
N LEU A 197 20.21 -11.72 -17.10
CA LEU A 197 20.89 -11.80 -15.82
C LEU A 197 20.28 -12.95 -14.98
N SER A 198 21.11 -13.69 -14.24
CA SER A 198 20.63 -14.70 -13.29
C SER A 198 19.97 -14.01 -12.10
N SER A 199 18.71 -13.60 -12.24
CA SER A 199 17.96 -12.96 -11.16
C SER A 199 17.33 -14.01 -10.25
N PRO A 200 17.39 -13.87 -8.91
CA PRO A 200 16.60 -14.72 -8.02
C PRO A 200 15.11 -14.62 -8.34
N ASN A 201 14.38 -15.73 -8.16
CA ASN A 201 12.95 -15.78 -8.47
C ASN A 201 12.12 -14.83 -7.59
N GLU A 202 12.59 -14.58 -6.36
CA GLU A 202 11.88 -13.80 -5.34
C GLU A 202 12.64 -12.53 -4.99
N ILE A 203 11.89 -11.45 -4.77
CA ILE A 203 12.41 -10.18 -4.28
C ILE A 203 12.65 -10.28 -2.78
N SER A 204 13.72 -9.67 -2.27
CA SER A 204 13.96 -9.67 -0.82
C SER A 204 12.97 -8.75 -0.11
N ARG A 205 12.73 -9.02 1.19
CA ARG A 205 11.86 -8.17 2.03
C ARG A 205 12.31 -6.70 2.05
N THR A 206 13.63 -6.46 2.06
CA THR A 206 14.21 -5.11 2.03
C THR A 206 13.90 -4.38 0.72
N GLU A 207 14.01 -5.07 -0.42
CA GLU A 207 13.64 -4.47 -1.72
C GLU A 207 12.13 -4.26 -1.85
N GLU A 208 11.31 -5.15 -1.27
CA GLU A 208 9.86 -4.98 -1.19
C GLU A 208 9.49 -3.70 -0.40
N GLN A 209 10.17 -3.45 0.71
CA GLN A 209 9.99 -2.25 1.53
C GLN A 209 10.42 -0.98 0.77
N ARG A 210 11.58 -1.00 0.10
CA ARG A 210 12.07 0.10 -0.74
C ARG A 210 11.08 0.47 -1.85
N ILE A 211 10.55 -0.53 -2.56
CA ILE A 211 9.56 -0.32 -3.62
C ILE A 211 8.25 0.24 -3.03
N THR A 212 7.78 -0.34 -1.93
CA THR A 212 6.57 0.14 -1.23
C THR A 212 6.70 1.60 -0.81
N ARG A 213 7.85 1.95 -0.23
CA ARG A 213 8.21 3.32 0.15
C ARG A 213 8.24 4.26 -1.05
N GLY A 214 8.91 3.87 -2.14
CA GLY A 214 8.93 4.61 -3.40
C GLY A 214 7.51 4.86 -3.95
N LEU A 215 6.62 3.86 -3.92
CA LEU A 215 5.23 3.98 -4.37
C LEU A 215 4.42 4.98 -3.52
N TYR A 216 4.54 4.93 -2.20
CA TYR A 216 3.85 5.88 -1.31
C TYR A 216 4.38 7.30 -1.48
N ARG A 217 5.70 7.49 -1.56
CA ARG A 217 6.31 8.82 -1.76
C ARG A 217 6.01 9.39 -3.15
N PHE A 218 5.96 8.56 -4.17
CA PHE A 218 5.45 8.91 -5.49
C PHE A 218 4.00 9.41 -5.40
N GLN A 219 3.13 8.68 -4.72
CA GLN A 219 1.75 9.09 -4.52
C GLN A 219 1.64 10.41 -3.73
N LEU A 220 2.46 10.57 -2.69
CA LEU A 220 2.52 11.80 -1.89
C LEU A 220 2.93 13.00 -2.73
N PHE A 221 3.97 12.86 -3.55
CA PHE A 221 4.44 13.90 -4.46
C PHE A 221 3.31 14.40 -5.36
N TYR A 222 2.61 13.52 -6.07
CA TYR A 222 1.50 13.94 -6.94
C TYR A 222 0.26 14.40 -6.15
N ASN A 223 0.12 13.99 -4.89
CA ASN A 223 -0.92 14.54 -4.02
C ASN A 223 -0.66 16.00 -3.66
N LEU A 224 0.60 16.38 -3.45
CA LEU A 224 1.02 17.74 -3.10
C LEU A 224 1.18 18.63 -4.33
N PHE A 225 1.94 18.20 -5.33
CA PHE A 225 2.39 19.05 -6.43
C PHE A 225 1.73 18.74 -7.78
N GLY A 226 1.10 17.57 -7.92
CA GLY A 226 0.38 17.20 -9.14
C GLY A 226 -0.80 18.13 -9.43
N PRO A 227 -1.34 18.17 -10.66
CA PRO A 227 -2.40 19.11 -11.03
C PRO A 227 -3.67 18.96 -10.16
N PRO A 228 -4.38 20.06 -9.85
CA PRO A 228 -5.63 20.00 -9.09
C PRO A 228 -6.71 19.23 -9.85
N LYS A 229 -7.55 18.45 -9.13
CA LYS A 229 -8.66 17.72 -9.76
C LYS A 229 -9.73 18.69 -10.26
N GLY A 230 -10.22 18.47 -11.48
CA GLY A 230 -11.38 19.17 -12.04
C GLY A 230 -11.04 20.38 -12.92
N PHE A 231 -9.77 20.78 -13.01
CA PHE A 231 -9.34 21.79 -13.98
C PHE A 231 -8.62 21.10 -15.13
N ALA A 232 -9.24 21.13 -16.31
CA ALA A 232 -8.58 20.91 -17.59
C ALA A 232 -7.66 22.10 -17.95
N SER A 233 -6.93 22.64 -16.99
CA SER A 233 -5.99 23.73 -17.25
C SER A 233 -4.67 23.14 -17.70
N TYR A 234 -4.50 23.13 -19.01
CA TYR A 234 -3.22 23.34 -19.67
C TYR A 234 -2.34 24.28 -18.83
N GLY A 235 -1.23 23.77 -18.28
CA GLY A 235 -0.10 24.58 -17.83
C GLY A 235 -0.31 25.54 -16.66
N GLY A 236 -1.36 25.39 -15.83
CA GLY A 236 -1.46 26.20 -14.61
C GLY A 236 -0.31 25.84 -13.64
N PRO A 237 0.46 26.81 -13.12
CA PRO A 237 1.54 26.51 -12.19
C PRO A 237 0.98 25.78 -10.97
N GLY A 238 1.66 24.72 -10.55
CA GLY A 238 1.34 24.01 -9.31
C GLY A 238 1.39 24.97 -8.11
N PRO A 239 0.97 24.50 -6.91
CA PRO A 239 0.98 25.35 -5.71
C PRO A 239 2.38 25.87 -5.35
N LEU A 240 3.44 25.22 -5.83
CA LEU A 240 4.83 25.62 -5.69
C LEU A 240 5.51 25.69 -7.06
N ARG A 241 6.57 26.49 -7.16
CA ARG A 241 7.47 26.47 -8.31
C ARG A 241 8.42 25.28 -8.22
N LYS A 242 8.97 24.84 -9.35
CA LYS A 242 9.81 23.63 -9.45
C LYS A 242 11.10 23.77 -8.62
N GLU A 243 11.66 24.98 -8.58
CA GLU A 243 12.88 25.30 -7.83
C GLU A 243 12.70 25.10 -6.31
N GLU A 244 11.46 25.23 -5.82
CA GLU A 244 11.15 25.14 -4.38
C GLU A 244 10.98 23.69 -3.93
N ILE A 245 10.74 22.77 -4.86
CA ILE A 245 10.39 21.38 -4.54
C ILE A 245 11.62 20.63 -3.98
N VAL A 246 12.83 20.88 -4.50
CA VAL A 246 14.05 20.25 -3.97
C VAL A 246 14.24 20.54 -2.48
N PRO A 247 14.38 21.81 -2.05
CA PRO A 247 14.62 22.12 -0.64
C PRO A 247 13.43 21.80 0.29
N LEU A 248 12.19 21.82 -0.22
CA LEU A 248 11.02 21.57 0.62
C LEU A 248 10.66 20.10 0.76
N PHE A 249 10.89 19.30 -0.28
CA PHE A 249 10.40 17.92 -0.35
C PHE A 249 11.53 16.90 -0.54
N PHE A 250 12.43 17.08 -1.51
CA PHE A 250 13.46 16.05 -1.77
C PHE A 250 14.56 16.00 -0.72
N ASP A 251 14.91 17.14 -0.11
CA ASP A 251 15.88 17.18 0.98
C ASP A 251 15.42 16.41 2.24
N LEU A 252 14.15 15.99 2.31
CA LEU A 252 13.63 15.11 3.36
C LEU A 252 14.09 13.66 3.26
N TYR A 253 14.66 13.30 2.12
CA TYR A 253 15.08 11.94 1.82
C TYR A 253 16.57 11.92 1.48
N THR A 254 17.17 10.76 1.65
CA THR A 254 18.49 10.48 1.09
C THR A 254 18.42 10.38 -0.45
N ALA A 255 19.53 10.56 -1.15
CA ALA A 255 19.52 10.56 -2.61
C ALA A 255 19.01 9.25 -3.22
N TRP A 256 19.33 8.09 -2.64
CA TRP A 256 18.80 6.81 -3.11
C TRP A 256 17.30 6.67 -2.87
N GLU A 257 16.77 7.23 -1.78
CA GLU A 257 15.34 7.28 -1.52
C GLU A 257 14.59 8.20 -2.50
N VAL A 258 15.23 9.27 -2.99
CA VAL A 258 14.69 10.08 -4.10
C VAL A 258 14.66 9.26 -5.39
N GLU A 259 15.71 8.47 -5.65
CA GLU A 259 15.76 7.60 -6.82
C GLU A 259 14.73 6.48 -6.81
N GLU A 260 14.37 5.95 -5.63
CA GLU A 260 13.22 5.04 -5.50
C GLU A 260 11.95 5.66 -6.11
N ILE A 261 11.70 6.96 -5.86
CA ILE A 261 10.54 7.68 -6.41
C ILE A 261 10.66 7.83 -7.93
N LEU A 262 11.86 8.15 -8.42
CA LEU A 262 12.11 8.34 -9.85
C LEU A 262 12.01 7.03 -10.64
N CYS A 263 12.48 5.90 -10.10
CA CYS A 263 12.29 4.58 -10.69
C CYS A 263 10.80 4.23 -10.83
N ILE A 264 9.99 4.49 -9.80
CA ILE A 264 8.53 4.35 -9.90
C ILE A 264 7.95 5.25 -11.00
N ASN A 265 8.46 6.47 -11.15
CA ASN A 265 8.00 7.38 -12.18
C ASN A 265 8.30 6.88 -13.61
N VAL A 266 9.50 6.33 -13.84
CA VAL A 266 9.87 5.68 -15.10
C VAL A 266 8.93 4.52 -15.40
N PHE A 267 8.71 3.64 -14.41
CA PHE A 267 7.77 2.54 -14.54
C PHE A 267 6.36 3.02 -14.91
N VAL A 268 5.82 4.03 -14.21
CA VAL A 268 4.49 4.57 -14.49
C VAL A 268 4.41 5.15 -15.91
N HIS A 269 5.46 5.84 -16.37
CA HIS A 269 5.55 6.31 -17.75
C HIS A 269 5.56 5.15 -18.75
N ALA A 270 6.39 4.13 -18.52
CA ALA A 270 6.48 2.96 -19.40
C ALA A 270 5.11 2.25 -19.54
N GLN A 271 4.41 2.06 -18.42
CA GLN A 271 3.06 1.47 -18.43
C GLN A 271 2.04 2.35 -19.14
N TYR A 272 2.06 3.66 -18.90
CA TYR A 272 1.14 4.59 -19.55
C TYR A 272 1.36 4.68 -21.06
N LEU A 273 2.62 4.80 -21.49
CA LEU A 273 3.00 4.79 -22.90
C LEU A 273 2.59 3.49 -23.60
N SER A 274 2.72 2.34 -22.94
CA SER A 274 2.26 1.06 -23.48
C SER A 274 0.74 1.08 -23.76
N VAL A 275 -0.06 1.57 -22.82
CA VAL A 275 -1.51 1.72 -23.01
C VAL A 275 -1.83 2.70 -24.15
N PHE A 276 -1.14 3.83 -24.25
CA PHE A 276 -1.35 4.79 -25.32
C PHE A 276 -0.95 4.25 -26.70
N LYS A 277 0.17 3.52 -26.79
CA LYS A 277 0.58 2.85 -28.02
C LYS A 277 -0.46 1.83 -28.47
N GLN A 278 -1.02 1.05 -27.54
CA GLN A 278 -2.10 0.11 -27.83
C GLN A 278 -3.36 0.82 -28.33
N VAL A 279 -3.84 1.85 -27.60
CA VAL A 279 -5.02 2.62 -28.01
C VAL A 279 -4.80 3.31 -29.36
N ARG A 280 -3.62 3.90 -29.59
CA ARG A 280 -3.26 4.52 -30.87
C ARG A 280 -3.25 3.50 -32.00
N TRP A 281 -2.74 2.29 -31.76
CA TRP A 281 -2.75 1.21 -32.73
C TRP A 281 -4.16 0.72 -33.03
N ASP A 282 -5.00 0.55 -32.01
CA ASP A 282 -6.41 0.16 -32.16
C ASP A 282 -7.22 1.17 -32.98
N LEU A 283 -6.86 2.45 -32.89
CA LEU A 283 -7.46 3.56 -33.64
C LEU A 283 -6.73 3.89 -34.95
N HIS A 284 -5.68 3.14 -35.31
CA HIS A 284 -4.90 3.44 -36.50
C HIS A 284 -5.62 2.91 -37.76
N PRO A 285 -5.77 3.71 -38.84
CA PRO A 285 -6.47 3.27 -40.07
C PRO A 285 -5.85 2.04 -40.74
N SER A 286 -4.56 1.79 -40.52
CA SER A 286 -3.87 0.59 -41.04
C SER A 286 -4.01 -0.65 -40.14
N ASN A 287 -4.75 -0.56 -39.03
CA ASN A 287 -5.02 -1.72 -38.20
C ASN A 287 -6.07 -2.61 -38.90
N PRO A 288 -5.78 -3.90 -39.18
CA PRO A 288 -6.72 -4.79 -39.85
C PRO A 288 -8.08 -4.96 -39.14
N SER A 289 -8.17 -4.66 -37.84
CA SER A 289 -9.44 -4.68 -37.10
C SER A 289 -10.22 -3.36 -37.15
N PHE A 290 -9.68 -2.30 -37.78
CA PHE A 290 -10.27 -0.96 -37.82
C PHE A 290 -11.61 -0.93 -38.59
N ASP A 291 -11.71 -1.68 -39.69
CA ASP A 291 -12.90 -1.71 -40.56
C ASP A 291 -13.97 -2.74 -40.13
N ASN A 292 -13.65 -3.61 -39.17
CA ASN A 292 -14.64 -4.52 -38.61
C ASN A 292 -15.54 -3.72 -37.65
N HIS A 293 -16.73 -3.33 -38.13
CA HIS A 293 -17.80 -2.68 -37.35
C HIS A 293 -18.27 -3.44 -36.09
N ASN A 294 -17.65 -4.56 -35.75
CA ASN A 294 -17.69 -5.13 -34.43
C ASN A 294 -16.81 -4.30 -33.48
N LEU A 295 -17.43 -3.27 -32.87
CA LEU A 295 -16.95 -2.57 -31.67
C LEU A 295 -16.66 -3.49 -30.46
N THR A 296 -16.62 -4.81 -30.65
CA THR A 296 -16.18 -5.80 -29.68
C THR A 296 -14.74 -5.57 -29.25
N GLY A 297 -13.88 -4.98 -30.09
CA GLY A 297 -12.52 -4.54 -29.72
C GLY A 297 -12.53 -3.39 -28.69
N ALA A 298 -13.38 -2.38 -28.90
CA ALA A 298 -13.58 -1.27 -27.96
C ALA A 298 -14.27 -1.71 -26.65
N ILE A 299 -15.16 -2.71 -26.70
CA ILE A 299 -15.76 -3.32 -25.49
C ILE A 299 -14.73 -4.22 -24.77
N SER A 300 -13.83 -4.88 -25.51
CA SER A 300 -12.69 -5.59 -24.91
C SER A 300 -11.71 -4.63 -24.25
N LEU A 301 -11.57 -3.39 -24.74
CA LEU A 301 -10.87 -2.31 -24.04
C LEU A 301 -11.60 -1.89 -22.77
N ILE A 302 -12.93 -1.94 -22.68
CA ILE A 302 -13.66 -1.68 -21.43
C ILE A 302 -13.47 -2.82 -20.41
N HIS A 303 -13.35 -4.06 -20.87
CA HIS A 303 -13.07 -5.22 -20.02
C HIS A 303 -11.58 -5.36 -19.64
N ARG A 304 -10.65 -5.15 -20.56
CA ARG A 304 -9.20 -5.19 -20.34
C ARG A 304 -8.70 -3.90 -19.68
N SER A 305 -9.45 -2.79 -19.82
CA SER A 305 -9.28 -1.63 -18.96
C SER A 305 -9.73 -1.87 -17.52
N GLN A 306 -10.33 -3.02 -17.16
CA GLN A 306 -10.52 -3.39 -15.76
C GLN A 306 -9.19 -3.72 -15.06
N ASP A 307 -8.17 -4.21 -15.78
CA ASP A 307 -6.80 -4.26 -15.26
C ASP A 307 -6.22 -2.84 -15.13
N THR A 308 -6.46 -1.98 -16.13
CA THR A 308 -6.12 -0.55 -16.00
C THR A 308 -7.05 0.20 -15.05
N ARG A 309 -8.14 -0.36 -14.51
CA ARG A 309 -8.93 0.30 -13.46
C ARG A 309 -8.10 0.35 -12.20
N SER A 310 -7.14 -0.54 -11.97
CA SER A 310 -6.24 -0.33 -10.85
C SER A 310 -5.30 0.86 -11.06
N ILE A 311 -4.98 1.27 -12.30
CA ILE A 311 -4.20 2.49 -12.62
C ILE A 311 -5.10 3.74 -12.82
N LYS A 312 -6.31 3.57 -13.34
CA LYS A 312 -7.32 4.62 -13.61
C LYS A 312 -8.24 4.92 -12.42
N ALA A 313 -8.44 3.97 -11.52
CA ALA A 313 -9.21 4.09 -10.27
C ALA A 313 -8.29 4.19 -9.05
N SER A 314 -6.99 3.88 -9.17
CA SER A 314 -6.04 4.31 -8.14
C SER A 314 -5.94 5.82 -8.10
N ARG A 315 -5.72 6.30 -6.88
CA ARG A 315 -5.37 7.68 -6.55
C ARG A 315 -4.12 8.18 -7.32
N ILE A 316 -3.40 7.27 -8.01
CA ILE A 316 -2.23 7.45 -8.88
C ILE A 316 -2.59 7.97 -10.28
N GLY A 317 -3.86 7.88 -10.70
CA GLY A 317 -4.38 8.40 -11.97
C GLY A 317 -4.33 9.93 -12.16
N ARG A 318 -3.66 10.70 -11.28
CA ARG A 318 -3.45 12.15 -11.43
C ARG A 318 -2.53 12.51 -12.61
N LYS A 319 -1.83 11.54 -13.19
CA LYS A 319 -0.98 11.71 -14.38
C LYS A 319 -1.75 11.79 -15.71
N ARG A 320 -3.10 11.80 -15.68
CA ARG A 320 -3.96 11.78 -16.89
C ARG A 320 -3.69 12.87 -17.93
N ASN A 321 -2.93 13.92 -17.62
CA ASN A 321 -2.74 15.07 -18.49
C ASN A 321 -1.28 15.39 -18.87
N CYS A 322 -0.30 14.53 -18.54
CA CYS A 322 1.13 14.85 -18.69
C CYS A 322 1.78 14.32 -19.98
N LEU A 323 1.03 13.79 -20.95
CA LEU A 323 1.64 13.28 -22.19
C LEU A 323 2.05 14.36 -23.20
N ASP A 324 1.55 15.60 -23.04
CA ASP A 324 1.91 16.73 -23.89
C ASP A 324 2.57 17.88 -23.12
N GLY A 325 2.92 17.70 -21.84
CA GLY A 325 3.53 18.75 -21.03
C GLY A 325 4.33 18.18 -19.86
N GLU A 326 5.62 18.48 -19.87
CA GLU A 326 6.49 18.69 -18.71
C GLU A 326 6.21 17.79 -17.49
N ASP A 327 6.97 16.70 -17.35
CA ASP A 327 6.91 15.87 -16.15
C ASP A 327 7.55 16.59 -14.97
N ILE A 328 6.71 17.29 -14.22
CA ILE A 328 7.09 18.07 -13.03
C ILE A 328 7.99 17.30 -12.07
N LEU A 329 7.87 15.97 -11.95
CA LEU A 329 8.73 15.17 -11.08
C LEU A 329 10.19 15.13 -11.58
N PHE A 330 10.40 14.85 -12.87
CA PHE A 330 11.76 14.89 -13.45
C PHE A 330 12.32 16.31 -13.51
N GLU A 331 11.50 17.29 -13.86
CA GLU A 331 11.98 18.66 -14.00
C GLU A 331 12.39 19.26 -12.67
N SER A 332 11.66 18.96 -11.60
CA SER A 332 12.00 19.39 -10.26
C SER A 332 13.28 18.72 -9.73
N THR A 333 13.75 17.65 -10.36
CA THR A 333 15.00 16.94 -10.00
C THR A 333 16.14 17.19 -10.98
N ASN A 334 16.03 18.23 -11.82
CA ASN A 334 17.12 18.62 -12.72
C ASN A 334 18.39 19.06 -11.96
N SER A 335 19.54 19.02 -12.63
CA SER A 335 20.83 19.37 -12.04
C SER A 335 20.89 20.83 -11.58
N TYR A 336 20.28 21.74 -12.34
CA TYR A 336 20.25 23.18 -12.04
C TYR A 336 19.62 23.47 -10.67
N HIS A 337 18.48 22.86 -10.35
CA HIS A 337 17.83 23.05 -9.04
C HIS A 337 18.63 22.44 -7.89
N GLN A 338 19.30 21.30 -8.12
CA GLN A 338 20.18 20.69 -7.12
C GLN A 338 21.44 21.52 -6.85
N GLU A 339 22.09 22.02 -7.91
CA GLU A 339 23.25 22.92 -7.81
C GLU A 339 22.88 24.22 -7.11
N THR A 340 21.78 24.86 -7.52
CA THR A 340 21.27 26.07 -6.88
C THR A 340 20.90 25.82 -5.41
N ARG A 341 20.28 24.68 -5.08
CA ARG A 341 19.99 24.31 -3.69
C ARG A 341 21.30 24.17 -2.90
N ARG A 342 22.29 23.47 -3.44
CA ARG A 342 23.59 23.24 -2.78
C ARG A 342 24.37 24.53 -2.53
N GLU A 343 24.34 25.47 -3.47
CA GLU A 343 24.97 26.79 -3.33
C GLU A 343 24.31 27.63 -2.24
N ASN A 344 22.98 27.57 -2.14
CA ASN A 344 22.23 28.40 -1.18
C ASN A 344 22.09 27.76 0.20
N HIS A 345 22.01 26.43 0.27
CA HIS A 345 21.73 25.63 1.47
C HIS A 345 22.54 24.33 1.42
N HIS A 346 23.85 24.43 1.68
CA HIS A 346 24.73 23.27 1.79
C HIS A 346 24.40 22.49 3.07
N SER A 347 24.08 21.20 2.90
CA SER A 347 23.64 20.32 3.98
C SER A 347 24.73 19.37 4.46
N ASP A 348 24.55 18.74 5.63
CA ASP A 348 25.46 17.71 6.12
C ASP A 348 25.67 16.55 5.12
N ARG A 349 24.66 16.24 4.29
CA ARG A 349 24.77 15.25 3.21
C ARG A 349 25.65 15.73 2.06
N ASP A 350 25.61 17.02 1.74
CA ASP A 350 26.51 17.60 0.75
C ASP A 350 27.95 17.58 1.28
N GLN A 351 28.14 17.84 2.58
CA GLN A 351 29.44 17.74 3.25
C GLN A 351 29.97 16.31 3.24
N ALA A 352 29.15 15.31 3.60
CA ALA A 352 29.52 13.90 3.54
C ALA A 352 29.95 13.44 2.14
N GLN A 353 29.33 14.00 1.09
CA GLN A 353 29.76 13.77 -0.29
C GLN A 353 31.12 14.42 -0.58
N ASP A 354 31.35 15.66 -0.14
CA ASP A 354 32.62 16.38 -0.33
C ASP A 354 33.78 15.66 0.37
N ASP A 355 33.54 15.15 1.57
CA ASP A 355 34.49 14.38 2.37
C ASP A 355 34.68 12.93 1.87
N ARG A 356 33.86 12.52 0.87
CA ARG A 356 33.84 11.17 0.31
C ARG A 356 33.68 10.10 1.39
N GLU A 357 32.76 10.35 2.32
CA GLU A 357 32.46 9.42 3.40
C GLU A 357 32.15 8.03 2.87
N LYS A 358 32.55 7.00 3.62
CA LYS A 358 32.32 5.62 3.20
C LYS A 358 30.85 5.26 3.35
N MET A 359 30.28 4.68 2.30
CA MET A 359 28.91 4.21 2.26
C MET A 359 28.86 2.67 2.24
N VAL A 360 28.06 2.08 3.13
CA VAL A 360 27.94 0.62 3.27
C VAL A 360 26.49 0.22 3.08
N SER A 361 26.26 -0.82 2.27
CA SER A 361 24.93 -1.42 2.15
C SER A 361 24.75 -2.48 3.23
N SER A 362 23.55 -2.53 3.83
CA SER A 362 23.15 -3.60 4.74
C SER A 362 21.94 -4.31 4.17
N SER A 363 22.02 -5.62 3.98
CA SER A 363 20.89 -6.42 3.47
C SER A 363 19.68 -6.37 4.39
N ASP A 364 19.89 -6.10 5.66
CA ASP A 364 18.88 -6.26 6.72
C ASP A 364 18.29 -4.92 7.17
N SER A 365 18.75 -3.80 6.60
CA SER A 365 18.31 -2.45 6.99
C SER A 365 17.66 -1.70 5.84
N ASP A 366 16.36 -1.44 5.97
CA ASP A 366 15.55 -0.64 5.04
C ASP A 366 16.06 0.81 4.88
N GLY A 367 16.70 1.36 5.91
CA GLY A 367 17.29 2.70 5.89
C GLY A 367 18.68 2.77 5.23
N SER A 368 19.30 1.63 4.95
CA SER A 368 20.60 1.59 4.29
C SER A 368 20.46 1.79 2.76
N PRO A 369 21.51 2.27 2.08
CA PRO A 369 21.48 2.42 0.62
C PRO A 369 21.40 1.06 -0.10
N PRO A 370 20.74 0.99 -1.27
CA PRO A 370 20.76 -0.19 -2.12
C PRO A 370 22.17 -0.59 -2.52
N LEU A 371 22.41 -1.90 -2.68
CA LEU A 371 23.72 -2.40 -3.09
C LEU A 371 24.15 -1.81 -4.44
N ALA A 372 23.21 -1.69 -5.39
CA ALA A 372 23.45 -1.05 -6.68
C ALA A 372 23.92 0.40 -6.52
N TRP A 373 23.37 1.15 -5.56
CA TRP A 373 23.76 2.52 -5.24
C TRP A 373 25.21 2.59 -4.73
N VAL A 374 25.56 1.69 -3.82
CA VAL A 374 26.93 1.59 -3.26
C VAL A 374 27.95 1.22 -4.34
N ILE A 375 27.62 0.29 -5.23
CA ILE A 375 28.50 -0.12 -6.33
C ILE A 375 28.66 1.03 -7.33
N PHE A 376 27.56 1.68 -7.73
CA PHE A 376 27.58 2.79 -8.69
C PHE A 376 28.49 3.93 -8.22
N TRP A 377 28.43 4.26 -6.93
CA TRP A 377 29.25 5.29 -6.30
C TRP A 377 30.57 4.78 -5.69
N LYS A 378 30.99 3.55 -6.02
CA LYS A 378 32.28 2.98 -5.58
C LYS A 378 32.53 3.08 -4.07
N GLU A 379 31.52 2.75 -3.27
CA GLU A 379 31.53 2.82 -1.80
C GLU A 379 31.71 4.23 -1.21
N THR A 380 31.59 5.28 -2.02
CA THR A 380 31.62 6.68 -1.56
C THR A 380 30.21 7.25 -1.49
N TYR A 381 29.94 8.08 -0.48
CA TYR A 381 28.66 8.73 -0.32
C TYR A 381 28.37 9.69 -1.48
N SER A 382 27.13 9.70 -1.95
CA SER A 382 26.66 10.65 -2.95
C SER A 382 25.25 11.13 -2.61
N ASN A 383 25.09 12.45 -2.64
CA ASN A 383 23.84 13.19 -2.48
C ASN A 383 23.25 13.61 -3.84
N LEU A 384 23.77 13.08 -4.95
CA LEU A 384 23.30 13.38 -6.31
C LEU A 384 22.18 12.42 -6.73
N PHE A 385 21.13 12.97 -7.34
CA PHE A 385 19.99 12.23 -7.89
C PHE A 385 19.47 12.88 -9.18
N GLY A 386 18.39 12.37 -9.77
CA GLY A 386 17.79 12.92 -10.99
C GLY A 386 18.77 12.88 -12.17
N ASN A 387 19.02 14.03 -12.79
CA ASN A 387 19.83 14.09 -14.02
C ASN A 387 21.28 13.59 -13.85
N PHE A 388 21.79 13.45 -12.63
CA PHE A 388 23.12 12.88 -12.38
C PHE A 388 23.16 11.35 -12.51
N ILE A 389 22.01 10.68 -12.47
CA ILE A 389 21.91 9.23 -12.61
C ILE A 389 21.44 8.88 -14.03
N PRO A 390 22.17 8.04 -14.78
CA PRO A 390 21.77 7.58 -16.10
C PRO A 390 20.37 6.98 -16.12
N GLU A 391 19.56 7.36 -17.11
CA GLU A 391 18.18 6.86 -17.25
C GLU A 391 18.11 5.33 -17.34
N SER A 392 19.10 4.70 -17.98
CA SER A 392 19.21 3.26 -18.10
C SER A 392 19.34 2.51 -16.77
N LEU A 393 19.70 3.18 -15.66
CA LEU A 393 19.73 2.57 -14.34
C LEU A 393 18.34 2.54 -13.66
N ARG A 394 17.36 3.24 -14.24
CA ARG A 394 15.97 3.29 -13.75
C ARG A 394 15.01 2.44 -14.58
N GLN A 395 15.48 1.92 -15.72
CA GLN A 395 14.76 1.06 -16.65
C GLN A 395 15.12 -0.39 -16.35
#